data_AF-A0A0K1EI59-F1
#
_entry.id   AF-A0A0K1EI59-F1
#
_cell.length_a   1.000
_cell.length_b   1.000
_cell.length_c   1.000
_cell.angle_alpha   90.00
_cell.angle_beta   90.00
_cell.angle_gamma   90.00
#
_symmetry.space_group_name_H-M   'P 1'
#
loop_
_entity.id
_entity.type
_entity.pdbx_description
1 polymer ?
#
loop_
_entity_poly.entity_id
_entity_poly.type
_entity_poly.pdbx_seq_one_letter_code
_entity_poly.pdbx_strand_id
1 'polypeptide(L)'
;MSQLEQDLRRELREGRVTCVVGTGVSFGATFDPDRKPNFASWVGLLESGVDRCVTLDKGFAKRAEIIREEIASGHGDDLLSAAEKITRQLGGPSRGEFRRWLRETVGSLQIRDGRVPAALKALGVPLLTTNYDRILEEATRLPTLTWQDAAQVERVLRGEDQAIVHLHGSWDRPESVILGVRSYEDVLRDEHAQVVLRALRLTRTLLFVGFGKGLDDPNFGALMRWSREVFAGSEYRHYRLALEGEQEQVQRQHPPEERVFVLSYGEKHADLGPFLEGLVT
;
A
#
# COMPACT_ATOMS: atom_id res chain seq x y z
N MET A 1 -4.86 8.70 -26.45
CA MET A 1 -4.13 7.69 -25.64
C MET A 1 -2.65 7.82 -25.92
N SER A 2 -1.83 7.88 -24.88
CA SER A 2 -0.37 7.92 -25.00
C SER A 2 0.19 6.54 -25.38
N GLN A 3 1.41 6.47 -25.91
CA GLN A 3 2.10 5.19 -26.19
C GLN A 3 2.23 4.34 -24.91
N LEU A 4 2.50 4.98 -23.76
CA LEU A 4 2.65 4.32 -22.47
C LEU A 4 1.36 3.61 -22.03
N GLU A 5 0.21 4.25 -22.24
CA GLU A 5 -1.10 3.67 -21.93
C GLU A 5 -1.41 2.47 -22.83
N GLN A 6 -1.10 2.57 -24.13
CA GLN A 6 -1.26 1.45 -25.07
C GLN A 6 -0.39 0.24 -24.69
N ASP A 7 0.83 0.49 -24.23
CA ASP A 7 1.73 -0.54 -23.74
C ASP A 7 1.17 -1.21 -22.46
N LEU A 8 0.68 -0.43 -21.49
CA LEU A 8 0.05 -0.98 -20.29
C LEU A 8 -1.17 -1.85 -20.62
N ARG A 9 -2.04 -1.39 -21.55
CA ARG A 9 -3.19 -2.17 -22.02
C ARG A 9 -2.77 -3.49 -22.66
N ARG A 10 -1.66 -3.51 -23.40
CA ARG A 10 -1.08 -4.76 -23.94
C ARG A 10 -0.62 -5.70 -22.82
N GLU A 11 0.14 -5.20 -21.85
CA GLU A 11 0.60 -5.98 -20.70
C GLU A 11 -0.55 -6.58 -19.88
N LEU A 12 -1.63 -5.81 -19.70
CA LEU A 12 -2.86 -6.28 -19.04
C LEU A 12 -3.51 -7.43 -19.81
N ARG A 13 -3.74 -7.26 -21.12
CA ARG A 13 -4.33 -8.31 -21.98
C ARG A 13 -3.50 -9.59 -22.02
N GLU A 14 -2.18 -9.47 -21.91
CA GLU A 14 -1.26 -10.61 -21.93
C GLU A 14 -1.03 -11.21 -20.52
N GLY A 15 -1.76 -10.74 -19.49
CA GLY A 15 -1.73 -11.30 -18.14
C GLY A 15 -0.43 -11.06 -17.37
N ARG A 16 0.41 -10.12 -17.84
CA ARG A 16 1.74 -9.85 -17.27
C ARG A 16 1.76 -8.79 -16.16
N VAL A 17 0.64 -8.12 -15.92
CA VAL A 17 0.58 -7.08 -14.89
C VAL A 17 0.29 -7.66 -13.51
N THR A 18 0.85 -7.03 -12.48
CA THR A 18 0.42 -7.17 -11.09
C THR A 18 0.12 -5.78 -10.56
N CYS A 19 -1.07 -5.61 -9.98
CA CYS A 19 -1.47 -4.34 -9.41
C CYS A 19 -1.06 -4.29 -7.94
N VAL A 20 -0.37 -3.22 -7.56
CA VAL A 20 -0.07 -2.89 -6.17
C VAL A 20 -0.97 -1.73 -5.79
N VAL A 21 -1.73 -1.89 -4.71
CA VAL A 21 -2.76 -0.96 -4.26
C VAL A 21 -2.36 -0.32 -2.94
N GLY A 22 -2.30 1.01 -2.92
CA GLY A 22 -1.93 1.82 -1.76
C GLY A 22 -3.14 2.45 -1.07
N THR A 23 -2.85 3.24 -0.03
CA THR A 23 -3.85 3.78 0.89
C THR A 23 -4.84 4.74 0.24
N GLY A 24 -4.49 5.36 -0.89
CA GLY A 24 -5.38 6.25 -1.63
C GLY A 24 -6.67 5.55 -2.11
N VAL A 25 -6.62 4.24 -2.38
CA VAL A 25 -7.82 3.46 -2.74
C VAL A 25 -8.73 3.27 -1.54
N SER A 26 -8.19 2.84 -0.40
CA SER A 26 -8.97 2.73 0.85
C SER A 26 -9.52 4.09 1.25
N PHE A 27 -8.72 5.15 1.19
CA PHE A 27 -9.13 6.51 1.50
C PHE A 27 -10.33 6.96 0.65
N GLY A 28 -10.25 6.81 -0.67
CA GLY A 28 -11.33 7.17 -1.58
C GLY A 28 -12.60 6.35 -1.34
N ALA A 29 -12.44 5.04 -1.10
CA ALA A 29 -13.56 4.13 -0.89
C ALA A 29 -14.29 4.34 0.44
N THR A 30 -13.59 4.84 1.46
CA THR A 30 -14.11 4.95 2.84
C THR A 30 -14.21 6.39 3.33
N PHE A 31 -14.08 7.38 2.44
CA PHE A 31 -14.02 8.78 2.82
C PHE A 31 -15.26 9.20 3.63
N ASP A 32 -15.00 9.71 4.84
CA ASP A 32 -16.01 10.17 5.77
C ASP A 32 -15.60 11.53 6.33
N PRO A 33 -16.29 12.64 5.97
CA PRO A 33 -15.88 13.99 6.39
C PRO A 33 -15.96 14.18 7.92
N ASP A 34 -16.77 13.37 8.61
CA ASP A 34 -16.97 13.46 10.06
C ASP A 34 -15.96 12.60 10.84
N ARG A 35 -15.21 11.72 10.18
CA ARG A 35 -14.24 10.83 10.83
C ARG A 35 -12.89 11.50 10.98
N LYS A 36 -12.54 11.87 12.21
CA LYS A 36 -11.23 12.41 12.58
C LYS A 36 -10.62 11.63 13.76
N PRO A 37 -9.38 11.13 13.65
CA PRO A 37 -8.53 11.15 12.46
C PRO A 37 -8.99 10.14 11.39
N ASN A 38 -8.53 10.29 10.14
CA ASN A 38 -8.87 9.36 9.06
C ASN A 38 -7.98 8.12 9.09
N PHE A 39 -8.52 7.00 9.58
CA PHE A 39 -7.80 5.73 9.74
C PHE A 39 -7.34 5.08 8.42
N ALA A 40 -7.91 5.47 7.26
CA ALA A 40 -7.47 4.96 5.96
C ALA A 40 -6.15 5.61 5.48
N SER A 41 -5.72 6.70 6.12
CA SER A 41 -4.41 7.31 5.88
C SER A 41 -3.40 6.88 6.93
N TRP A 42 -2.13 6.77 6.56
CA TRP A 42 -1.09 6.36 7.51
C TRP A 42 -0.92 7.37 8.66
N VAL A 43 -0.94 8.67 8.34
CA VAL A 43 -0.94 9.76 9.32
C VAL A 43 -2.11 9.62 10.30
N GLY A 44 -3.34 9.50 9.80
CA GLY A 44 -4.51 9.41 10.66
C GLY A 44 -4.57 8.11 11.49
N LEU A 45 -4.04 7.01 10.96
CA LEU A 45 -3.83 5.79 11.74
C LEU A 45 -2.84 6.06 12.90
N LEU A 46 -1.68 6.64 12.64
CA LEU A 46 -0.69 6.93 13.69
C LEU A 46 -1.21 7.91 14.74
N GLU A 47 -1.94 8.96 14.34
CA GLU A 47 -2.61 9.87 15.28
C GLU A 47 -3.55 9.11 16.23
N SER A 48 -4.38 8.20 15.69
CA SER A 48 -5.26 7.36 16.52
C SER A 48 -4.49 6.45 17.48
N GLY A 49 -3.30 6.00 17.06
CA GLY A 49 -2.40 5.19 17.89
C GLY A 49 -1.85 5.99 19.07
N VAL A 50 -1.47 7.25 18.83
CA VAL A 50 -1.06 8.18 19.91
C VAL A 50 -2.20 8.39 20.90
N ASP A 51 -3.41 8.65 20.43
CA ASP A 51 -4.57 8.87 21.30
C ASP A 51 -4.89 7.63 22.15
N ARG A 52 -4.76 6.43 21.56
CA ARG A 52 -4.88 5.16 22.30
C ARG A 52 -3.82 5.04 23.39
N CYS A 53 -2.56 5.36 23.07
CA CYS A 53 -1.46 5.32 24.02
C CYS A 53 -1.70 6.25 25.23
N VAL A 54 -2.16 7.48 24.99
CA VAL A 54 -2.50 8.44 26.05
C VAL A 54 -3.69 7.98 26.89
N THR A 55 -4.68 7.35 26.26
CA THR A 55 -5.85 6.79 26.97
C THR A 55 -5.45 5.67 27.92
N LEU A 56 -4.51 4.80 27.52
CA LEU A 56 -4.03 3.69 28.32
C LEU A 56 -3.07 4.12 29.44
N ASP A 57 -2.24 5.14 29.18
CA ASP A 57 -1.24 5.64 30.11
C ASP A 57 -1.16 7.17 30.04
N LYS A 58 -1.70 7.84 31.06
CA LYS A 58 -1.63 9.31 31.16
C LYS A 58 -0.20 9.83 31.24
N GLY A 59 0.75 9.03 31.74
CA GLY A 59 2.17 9.35 31.75
C GLY A 59 2.78 9.46 30.35
N PHE A 60 2.12 8.90 29.33
CA PHE A 60 2.54 8.97 27.95
C PHE A 60 2.31 10.35 27.31
N ALA A 61 1.53 11.25 27.94
CA ALA A 61 1.14 12.54 27.36
C ALA A 61 2.32 13.38 26.87
N LYS A 62 3.41 13.48 27.65
CA LYS A 62 4.61 14.24 27.21
C LYS A 62 5.27 13.63 25.97
N ARG A 63 5.25 12.30 25.87
CA ARG A 63 5.82 11.57 24.73
C ARG A 63 4.91 11.63 23.51
N ALA A 64 3.60 11.69 23.73
CA ALA A 64 2.59 11.86 22.69
C ALA A 64 2.81 13.15 21.89
N GLU A 65 3.14 14.27 22.55
CA GLU A 65 3.41 15.53 21.84
C GLU A 65 4.58 15.41 20.85
N ILE A 66 5.69 14.79 21.28
CA ILE A 66 6.85 14.53 20.40
C ILE A 66 6.47 13.64 19.22
N ILE A 67 5.67 12.59 19.48
CA ILE A 67 5.23 11.67 18.42
C ILE A 67 4.29 12.38 17.44
N ARG A 68 3.44 13.31 17.92
CA ARG A 68 2.58 14.11 17.05
C ARG A 68 3.39 15.06 16.17
N GLU A 69 4.48 15.62 16.67
CA GLU A 69 5.41 16.43 15.86
C GLU A 69 6.08 15.59 14.76
N GLU A 70 6.53 14.36 15.08
CA GLU A 70 7.05 13.41 14.09
C GLU A 70 6.00 13.06 13.03
N ILE A 71 4.75 12.83 13.45
CA ILE A 71 3.65 12.54 12.52
C ILE A 71 3.36 13.76 11.62
N ALA A 72 3.34 14.96 12.18
CA ALA A 72 3.04 16.20 11.48
C ALA A 72 4.11 16.58 10.46
N SER A 73 5.36 16.11 10.61
CA SER A 73 6.42 16.33 9.62
C SER A 73 6.10 15.68 8.28
N GLY A 74 5.38 14.54 8.30
CA GLY A 74 5.04 13.76 7.13
C GLY A 74 6.24 13.07 6.45
N HIS A 75 7.44 13.13 7.04
CA HIS A 75 8.63 12.46 6.53
C HIS A 75 8.65 10.98 6.90
N GLY A 76 9.02 10.11 5.94
CA GLY A 76 8.97 8.65 6.12
C GLY A 76 9.68 8.15 7.38
N ASP A 77 10.91 8.62 7.65
CA ASP A 77 11.69 8.20 8.82
C ASP A 77 11.02 8.59 10.15
N ASP A 78 10.41 9.78 10.20
CA ASP A 78 9.67 10.24 11.38
C ASP A 78 8.37 9.44 11.58
N LEU A 79 7.65 9.12 10.50
CA LEU A 79 6.45 8.27 10.56
C LEU A 79 6.78 6.86 11.04
N LEU A 80 7.92 6.28 10.62
CA LEU A 80 8.40 4.98 11.09
C LEU A 80 8.82 5.02 12.55
N SER A 81 9.49 6.10 12.97
CA SER A 81 9.84 6.35 14.37
C SER A 81 8.58 6.42 15.24
N ALA A 82 7.58 7.20 14.82
CA ALA A 82 6.29 7.31 15.50
C ALA A 82 5.59 5.95 15.60
N ALA A 83 5.50 5.22 14.49
CA ALA A 83 4.95 3.87 14.40
C ALA A 83 5.59 2.88 15.39
N GLU A 84 6.92 2.86 15.48
CA GLU A 84 7.65 2.00 16.42
C GLU A 84 7.33 2.36 17.88
N LYS A 85 7.28 3.66 18.19
CA LYS A 85 6.98 4.13 19.56
C LYS A 85 5.56 3.78 19.99
N ILE A 86 4.58 3.94 19.10
CA ILE A 86 3.18 3.53 19.31
C ILE A 86 3.10 2.02 19.50
N THR A 87 3.68 1.24 18.58
CA THR A 87 3.66 -0.22 18.62
C THR A 87 4.22 -0.75 19.94
N ARG A 88 5.35 -0.19 20.40
CA ARG A 88 5.95 -0.55 21.68
C ARG A 88 5.04 -0.23 22.87
N GLN A 89 4.41 0.94 22.87
CA GLN A 89 3.50 1.35 23.95
C GLN A 89 2.24 0.47 24.01
N LEU A 90 1.75 0.01 22.86
CA LEU A 90 0.63 -0.93 22.77
C LEU A 90 1.03 -2.39 23.05
N GLY A 91 2.31 -2.63 23.37
CA GLY A 91 2.86 -3.95 23.73
C GLY A 91 3.28 -4.82 22.54
N GLY A 92 3.10 -4.34 21.31
CA GLY A 92 3.48 -5.03 20.07
C GLY A 92 2.39 -5.93 19.46
N PRO A 93 2.65 -6.49 18.26
CA PRO A 93 1.68 -7.23 17.45
C PRO A 93 0.91 -8.35 18.16
N SER A 94 1.58 -9.07 19.06
CA SER A 94 0.98 -10.19 19.79
C SER A 94 0.19 -9.79 21.04
N ARG A 95 0.02 -8.48 21.32
CA ARG A 95 -0.66 -7.99 22.53
C ARG A 95 -2.02 -7.40 22.23
N GLY A 96 -2.95 -7.61 23.15
CA GLY A 96 -4.36 -7.28 22.97
C GLY A 96 -4.65 -5.82 22.62
N GLU A 97 -3.89 -4.87 23.17
CA GLU A 97 -4.10 -3.44 22.90
C GLU A 97 -3.74 -3.05 21.48
N PHE A 98 -2.66 -3.59 20.92
CA PHE A 98 -2.31 -3.41 19.51
C PHE A 98 -3.38 -4.01 18.59
N ARG A 99 -3.79 -5.26 18.88
CA ARG A 99 -4.85 -5.94 18.10
C ARG A 99 -6.17 -5.17 18.12
N ARG A 100 -6.56 -4.70 19.31
CA ARG A 100 -7.77 -3.93 19.53
C ARG A 100 -7.73 -2.60 18.78
N TRP A 101 -6.61 -1.90 18.85
CA TRP A 101 -6.41 -0.64 18.13
C TRP A 101 -6.58 -0.82 16.61
N LEU A 102 -5.94 -1.83 16.01
CA LEU A 102 -6.10 -2.09 14.57
C LEU A 102 -7.55 -2.42 14.19
N ARG A 103 -8.22 -3.28 14.96
CA ARG A 103 -9.64 -3.63 14.74
C ARG A 103 -10.56 -2.40 14.83
N GLU A 104 -10.35 -1.55 15.83
CA GLU A 104 -11.18 -0.36 16.08
C GLU A 104 -10.87 0.82 15.13
N THR A 105 -9.78 0.73 14.36
CA THR A 105 -9.35 1.76 13.40
C THR A 105 -9.50 1.28 11.96
N VAL A 106 -8.43 0.78 11.34
CA VAL A 106 -8.42 0.26 9.96
C VAL A 106 -9.39 -0.91 9.76
N GLY A 107 -9.60 -1.74 10.78
CA GLY A 107 -10.59 -2.83 10.76
C GLY A 107 -12.05 -2.39 10.90
N SER A 108 -12.30 -1.10 11.17
CA SER A 108 -13.64 -0.52 11.31
C SER A 108 -14.07 0.32 10.10
N LEU A 109 -13.22 0.39 9.07
CA LEU A 109 -13.52 1.12 7.86
C LEU A 109 -14.70 0.48 7.13
N GLN A 110 -15.55 1.30 6.52
CA GLN A 110 -16.72 0.84 5.77
C GLN A 110 -16.69 1.46 4.38
N ILE A 111 -16.95 0.64 3.37
CA ILE A 111 -17.06 1.09 1.99
C ILE A 111 -18.26 2.03 1.86
N ARG A 112 -17.99 3.23 1.35
CA ARG A 112 -18.97 4.24 0.92
C ARG A 112 -19.00 4.38 -0.61
N ASP A 113 -17.86 4.16 -1.26
CA ASP A 113 -17.73 4.12 -2.72
C ASP A 113 -16.89 2.91 -3.16
N GLY A 114 -17.56 1.90 -3.72
CA GLY A 114 -16.92 0.65 -4.16
C GLY A 114 -16.39 0.67 -5.60
N ARG A 115 -16.51 1.79 -6.35
CA ARG A 115 -16.24 1.81 -7.79
C ARG A 115 -14.79 1.49 -8.14
N VAL A 116 -13.83 2.12 -7.45
CA VAL A 116 -12.40 1.87 -7.71
C VAL A 116 -11.99 0.43 -7.34
N PRO A 117 -12.32 -0.11 -6.15
CA PRO A 117 -12.09 -1.52 -5.86
C PRO A 117 -12.72 -2.49 -6.86
N ALA A 118 -13.94 -2.20 -7.35
CA ALA A 118 -14.59 -3.01 -8.38
C ALA A 118 -13.86 -2.95 -9.72
N ALA A 119 -13.42 -1.76 -10.15
CA ALA A 119 -12.63 -1.58 -11.37
C ALA A 119 -11.28 -2.30 -11.28
N LEU A 120 -10.62 -2.27 -10.11
CA LEU A 120 -9.38 -3.03 -9.86
C LEU A 120 -9.60 -4.54 -10.01
N LYS A 121 -10.72 -5.08 -9.50
CA LYS A 121 -11.08 -6.49 -9.71
C LYS A 121 -11.29 -6.80 -11.19
N ALA A 122 -11.93 -5.90 -11.92
CA ALA A 122 -12.23 -6.08 -13.34
C ALA A 122 -10.97 -6.16 -14.22
N LEU A 123 -9.82 -5.66 -13.74
CA LEU A 123 -8.53 -5.86 -14.43
C LEU A 123 -8.15 -7.33 -14.60
N GLY A 124 -8.65 -8.23 -13.75
CA GLY A 124 -8.38 -9.67 -13.85
C GLY A 124 -6.93 -10.07 -13.54
N VAL A 125 -6.15 -9.17 -12.93
CA VAL A 125 -4.74 -9.39 -12.57
C VAL A 125 -4.56 -9.59 -11.06
N PRO A 126 -3.45 -10.18 -10.61
CA PRO A 126 -3.13 -10.26 -9.18
C PRO A 126 -3.18 -8.89 -8.50
N LEU A 127 -3.84 -8.81 -7.34
CA LEU A 127 -3.98 -7.61 -6.53
C LEU A 127 -3.18 -7.77 -5.24
N LEU A 128 -2.15 -6.93 -5.10
CA LEU A 128 -1.32 -6.81 -3.91
C LEU A 128 -1.64 -5.49 -3.23
N THR A 129 -1.49 -5.41 -1.91
CA THR A 129 -1.68 -4.15 -1.18
C THR A 129 -0.73 -4.01 -0.01
N THR A 130 -0.39 -2.76 0.31
CA THR A 130 0.30 -2.39 1.55
C THR A 130 -0.63 -1.87 2.63
N ASN A 131 -1.94 -1.90 2.38
CA ASN A 131 -2.94 -1.46 3.33
C ASN A 131 -3.21 -2.59 4.34
N TYR A 132 -3.58 -2.22 5.57
CA TYR A 132 -3.88 -3.20 6.62
C TYR A 132 -5.37 -3.58 6.66
N ASP A 133 -6.23 -2.76 6.06
CA ASP A 133 -7.70 -2.89 6.03
C ASP A 133 -8.19 -4.04 5.14
N ARG A 134 -9.51 -4.19 5.02
CA ARG A 134 -10.20 -5.24 4.25
C ARG A 134 -11.03 -4.69 3.08
N ILE A 135 -10.77 -3.46 2.65
CA ILE A 135 -11.63 -2.78 1.66
C ILE A 135 -11.62 -3.48 0.31
N LEU A 136 -10.47 -4.01 -0.12
CA LEU A 136 -10.40 -4.79 -1.34
C LEU A 136 -11.18 -6.10 -1.21
N GLU A 137 -11.04 -6.84 -0.12
CA GLU A 137 -11.76 -8.10 0.08
C GLU A 137 -13.28 -7.89 0.19
N GLU A 138 -13.72 -6.85 0.91
CA GLU A 138 -15.14 -6.53 1.04
C GLU A 138 -15.78 -6.21 -0.31
N ALA A 139 -15.10 -5.42 -1.15
CA ALA A 139 -15.58 -5.04 -2.47
C ALA A 139 -15.51 -6.20 -3.48
N THR A 140 -14.45 -7.01 -3.41
CA THR A 140 -14.15 -8.00 -4.45
C THR A 140 -14.61 -9.41 -4.09
N ARG A 141 -14.86 -9.69 -2.81
CA ARG A 141 -15.12 -11.03 -2.25
C ARG A 141 -13.97 -12.02 -2.44
N LEU A 142 -12.77 -11.52 -2.74
CA LEU A 142 -11.58 -12.35 -2.83
C LEU A 142 -11.05 -12.70 -1.44
N PRO A 143 -10.45 -13.88 -1.25
CA PRO A 143 -9.83 -14.26 0.00
C PRO A 143 -8.62 -13.38 0.31
N THR A 144 -8.31 -13.24 1.60
CA THR A 144 -7.09 -12.60 2.07
C THR A 144 -5.93 -13.58 2.15
N LEU A 145 -4.78 -13.15 1.63
CA LEU A 145 -3.47 -13.67 1.98
C LEU A 145 -2.58 -12.57 2.58
N THR A 146 -1.59 -12.95 3.36
CA THR A 146 -0.48 -12.07 3.75
C THR A 146 0.83 -12.60 3.17
N TRP A 147 1.91 -11.83 3.29
CA TRP A 147 3.26 -12.27 2.90
C TRP A 147 3.72 -13.58 3.58
N GLN A 148 3.05 -14.00 4.67
CA GLN A 148 3.33 -15.25 5.38
C GLN A 148 2.77 -16.50 4.66
N ASP A 149 1.79 -16.33 3.76
CA ASP A 149 1.11 -17.42 3.07
C ASP A 149 1.86 -17.81 1.77
N ALA A 150 3.16 -18.10 1.88
CA ALA A 150 4.10 -18.28 0.77
C ALA A 150 3.58 -19.11 -0.41
N ALA A 151 3.08 -20.32 -0.13
CA ALA A 151 2.61 -21.24 -1.16
C ALA A 151 1.36 -20.72 -1.89
N GLN A 152 0.42 -20.12 -1.16
CA GLN A 152 -0.79 -19.55 -1.74
C GLN A 152 -0.47 -18.27 -2.53
N VAL A 153 0.44 -17.45 -2.03
CA VAL A 153 0.94 -16.27 -2.75
C VAL A 153 1.57 -16.69 -4.08
N GLU A 154 2.40 -17.73 -4.10
CA GLU A 154 3.01 -18.26 -5.32
C GLU A 154 1.94 -18.68 -6.36
N ARG A 155 0.87 -19.35 -5.94
CA ARG A 155 -0.25 -19.73 -6.82
C ARG A 155 -0.99 -18.52 -7.39
N VAL A 156 -1.21 -17.47 -6.58
CA VAL A 156 -1.79 -16.20 -7.05
C VAL A 156 -0.88 -15.52 -8.06
N LEU A 157 0.44 -15.50 -7.81
CA LEU A 157 1.42 -14.91 -8.73
C LEU A 157 1.60 -15.73 -10.03
N ARG A 158 1.22 -17.01 -10.04
CA ARG A 158 1.11 -17.83 -11.26
C ARG A 158 -0.22 -17.71 -11.98
N GLY A 159 -1.20 -17.02 -11.39
CA GLY A 159 -2.56 -16.92 -11.93
C GLY A 159 -3.41 -18.17 -11.73
N GLU A 160 -2.99 -19.08 -10.84
CA GLU A 160 -3.74 -20.31 -10.52
C GLU A 160 -4.87 -20.07 -9.51
N ASP A 161 -4.72 -19.04 -8.67
CA ASP A 161 -5.71 -18.61 -7.66
C ASP A 161 -5.93 -17.10 -7.74
N GLN A 162 -7.04 -16.63 -7.15
CA GLN A 162 -7.29 -15.20 -6.93
C GLN A 162 -7.41 -14.92 -5.44
N ALA A 163 -6.65 -13.94 -4.96
CA ALA A 163 -6.68 -13.44 -3.59
C ALA A 163 -6.17 -11.99 -3.54
N ILE A 164 -6.44 -11.30 -2.44
CA ILE A 164 -5.77 -10.04 -2.10
C ILE A 164 -4.54 -10.37 -1.26
N VAL A 165 -3.35 -9.99 -1.72
CA VAL A 165 -2.09 -10.27 -1.02
C VAL A 165 -1.61 -9.04 -0.25
N HIS A 166 -1.63 -9.12 1.07
CA HIS A 166 -1.19 -8.05 1.97
C HIS A 166 0.31 -8.11 2.22
N LEU A 167 1.05 -7.24 1.55
CA LEU A 167 2.50 -7.11 1.69
C LEU A 167 2.90 -6.60 3.06
N HIS A 168 2.08 -5.76 3.71
CA HIS A 168 2.32 -5.24 5.07
C HIS A 168 1.44 -5.88 6.13
N GLY A 169 0.90 -7.06 5.82
CA GLY A 169 0.02 -7.78 6.72
C GLY A 169 -1.36 -7.16 6.85
N SER A 170 -2.11 -7.69 7.80
CA SER A 170 -3.51 -7.33 7.99
C SER A 170 -3.88 -7.08 9.45
N TRP A 171 -4.88 -6.21 9.66
CA TRP A 171 -5.45 -5.94 10.97
C TRP A 171 -5.97 -7.20 11.69
N ASP A 172 -6.50 -8.19 10.96
CA ASP A 172 -7.06 -9.42 11.55
C ASP A 172 -5.99 -10.49 11.84
N ARG A 173 -4.78 -10.31 11.31
CA ARG A 173 -3.57 -11.09 11.58
C ARG A 173 -2.45 -10.15 12.04
N PRO A 174 -2.57 -9.56 13.23
CA PRO A 174 -1.72 -8.46 13.68
C PRO A 174 -0.24 -8.81 13.71
N GLU A 175 0.14 -10.07 13.95
CA GLU A 175 1.52 -10.57 13.84
C GLU A 175 2.16 -10.39 12.46
N SER A 176 1.35 -10.30 11.40
CA SER A 176 1.83 -10.06 10.04
C SER A 176 2.08 -8.58 9.73
N VAL A 177 1.65 -7.68 10.61
CA VAL A 177 1.64 -6.23 10.35
C VAL A 177 3.05 -5.66 10.36
N ILE A 178 3.39 -4.98 9.27
CA ILE A 178 4.67 -4.28 9.08
C ILE A 178 4.40 -2.79 9.15
N LEU A 179 4.79 -2.16 10.28
CA LEU A 179 4.40 -0.78 10.60
C LEU A 179 5.58 0.05 11.14
N GLY A 180 6.31 -0.46 12.13
CA GLY A 180 7.45 0.22 12.74
C GLY A 180 8.79 -0.20 12.15
N VAL A 181 9.85 0.57 12.45
CA VAL A 181 11.22 0.33 11.98
C VAL A 181 11.63 -1.13 12.12
N ARG A 182 11.38 -1.75 13.29
CA ARG A 182 11.80 -3.14 13.55
C ARG A 182 11.12 -4.13 12.61
N SER A 183 9.81 -4.00 12.41
CA SER A 183 9.09 -4.90 11.49
C SER A 183 9.55 -4.74 10.04
N TYR A 184 9.98 -3.54 9.62
CA TYR A 184 10.60 -3.36 8.31
C TYR A 184 12.00 -3.99 8.23
N GLU A 185 12.83 -3.84 9.27
CA GLU A 185 14.14 -4.50 9.33
C GLU A 185 14.01 -6.03 9.29
N ASP A 186 13.01 -6.60 9.97
CA ASP A 186 12.72 -8.03 9.96
C ASP A 186 12.36 -8.50 8.54
N VAL A 187 11.54 -7.74 7.80
CA VAL A 187 11.19 -8.05 6.40
C VAL A 187 12.35 -7.88 5.43
N LEU A 188 13.23 -6.91 5.67
CA LEU A 188 14.47 -6.76 4.88
C LEU A 188 15.42 -7.95 5.09
N ARG A 189 15.37 -8.58 6.27
CA ARG A 189 16.13 -9.79 6.61
C ARG A 189 15.41 -11.08 6.21
N ASP A 190 14.10 -11.03 5.99
CA ASP A 190 13.31 -12.16 5.54
C ASP A 190 13.61 -12.43 4.06
N GLU A 191 14.40 -13.48 3.82
CA GLU A 191 14.81 -13.89 2.48
C GLU A 191 13.60 -14.21 1.58
N HIS A 192 12.54 -14.79 2.13
CA HIS A 192 11.36 -15.16 1.37
C HIS A 192 10.60 -13.92 0.88
N ALA A 193 10.34 -12.95 1.76
CA ALA A 193 9.69 -11.70 1.39
C ALA A 193 10.49 -10.93 0.34
N GLN A 194 11.82 -10.87 0.48
CA GLN A 194 12.70 -10.26 -0.51
C GLN A 194 12.69 -11.01 -1.86
N VAL A 195 12.69 -12.33 -1.85
CA VAL A 195 12.60 -13.15 -3.07
C VAL A 195 11.28 -12.90 -3.78
N VAL A 196 10.15 -12.86 -3.07
CA VAL A 196 8.84 -12.58 -3.66
C VAL A 196 8.81 -11.19 -4.32
N LEU A 197 9.26 -10.14 -3.62
CA LEU A 197 9.28 -8.79 -4.17
C LEU A 197 10.20 -8.65 -5.39
N ARG A 198 11.36 -9.29 -5.36
CA ARG A 198 12.30 -9.31 -6.49
C ARG A 198 11.74 -10.11 -7.68
N ALA A 199 11.10 -11.25 -7.41
CA ALA A 199 10.47 -12.08 -8.43
C ALA A 199 9.30 -11.36 -9.11
N LEU A 200 8.45 -10.67 -8.33
CA LEU A 200 7.40 -9.79 -8.84
C LEU A 200 7.96 -8.75 -9.79
N ARG A 201 9.04 -8.09 -9.38
CA ARG A 201 9.70 -7.08 -10.20
C ARG A 201 10.32 -7.64 -11.47
N LEU A 202 10.89 -8.85 -11.41
CA LEU A 202 11.56 -9.53 -12.52
C LEU A 202 10.59 -10.08 -13.57
N THR A 203 9.45 -10.59 -13.13
CA THR A 203 8.56 -11.42 -13.97
C THR A 203 7.28 -10.70 -14.38
N ARG A 204 6.93 -9.60 -13.70
CA ARG A 204 5.68 -8.88 -13.92
C ARG A 204 5.91 -7.40 -14.18
N THR A 205 5.02 -6.83 -14.98
CA THR A 205 4.81 -5.38 -15.04
C THR A 205 4.08 -4.95 -13.76
N LEU A 206 4.60 -3.95 -13.05
CA LEU A 206 4.00 -3.47 -11.80
C LEU A 206 3.14 -2.25 -12.11
N LEU A 207 1.90 -2.23 -11.62
CA LEU A 207 0.99 -1.10 -11.71
C LEU A 207 0.66 -0.61 -10.30
N PHE A 208 1.17 0.56 -9.92
CA PHE A 208 0.91 1.19 -8.62
C PHE A 208 -0.33 2.09 -8.69
N VAL A 209 -1.32 1.82 -7.85
CA VAL A 209 -2.60 2.55 -7.79
C VAL A 209 -2.86 3.03 -6.36
N GLY A 210 -3.22 4.31 -6.19
CA GLY A 210 -3.50 4.89 -4.86
C GLY A 210 -2.24 5.19 -4.02
N PHE A 211 -1.09 5.34 -4.67
CA PHE A 211 0.16 5.78 -4.04
C PHE A 211 0.29 7.30 -4.22
N GLY A 212 -0.17 8.08 -3.24
CA GLY A 212 -0.16 9.56 -3.25
C GLY A 212 1.26 10.15 -3.29
N LYS A 213 1.73 10.83 -2.24
CA LYS A 213 3.19 11.10 -2.13
C LYS A 213 3.99 9.82 -1.87
N GLY A 214 3.38 8.84 -1.20
CA GLY A 214 4.07 7.70 -0.61
C GLY A 214 4.30 6.51 -1.55
N LEU A 215 5.36 6.56 -2.36
CA LEU A 215 6.25 5.40 -2.50
C LEU A 215 7.44 5.48 -1.53
N ASP A 216 7.42 6.44 -0.59
CA ASP A 216 8.36 6.59 0.55
C ASP A 216 8.29 5.45 1.57
N ASP A 217 7.60 4.37 1.21
CA ASP A 217 7.60 3.13 1.95
C ASP A 217 9.01 2.49 1.92
N PRO A 218 9.60 2.14 3.09
CA PRO A 218 10.96 1.58 3.12
C PRO A 218 11.14 0.31 2.31
N ASN A 219 10.11 -0.53 2.22
CA ASN A 219 10.15 -1.79 1.50
C ASN A 219 10.20 -1.56 0.00
N PHE A 220 9.34 -0.67 -0.52
CA PHE A 220 9.42 -0.27 -1.92
C PHE A 220 10.68 0.53 -2.23
N GLY A 221 11.16 1.38 -1.32
CA GLY A 221 12.45 2.06 -1.46
C GLY A 221 13.61 1.07 -1.62
N ALA A 222 13.63 -0.01 -0.84
CA ALA A 222 14.64 -1.06 -0.98
C ALA A 222 14.52 -1.82 -2.31
N LEU A 223 13.30 -2.20 -2.71
CA LEU A 223 13.04 -2.85 -4.00
C LEU A 223 13.45 -1.96 -5.18
N MET A 224 13.16 -0.66 -5.10
CA MET A 224 13.51 0.31 -6.14
C MET A 224 15.02 0.53 -6.21
N ARG A 225 15.73 0.68 -5.08
CA ARG A 225 17.20 0.78 -5.07
C ARG A 225 17.86 -0.43 -5.72
N TRP A 226 17.49 -1.64 -5.29
CA TRP A 226 17.97 -2.88 -5.90
C TRP A 226 17.67 -2.91 -7.40
N SER A 227 16.48 -2.46 -7.79
CA SER A 227 16.15 -2.43 -9.20
C SER A 227 16.98 -1.45 -10.02
N ARG A 228 17.32 -0.27 -9.50
CA ARG A 228 18.16 0.69 -10.22
C ARG A 228 19.52 0.07 -10.52
N GLU A 229 20.06 -0.70 -9.58
CA GLU A 229 21.34 -1.39 -9.72
C GLU A 229 21.29 -2.52 -10.75
N VAL A 230 20.20 -3.30 -10.78
CA VAL A 230 20.12 -4.52 -11.60
C VAL A 230 19.49 -4.29 -12.98
N PHE A 231 18.53 -3.35 -13.12
CA PHE A 231 17.68 -3.21 -14.31
C PHE A 231 17.76 -1.85 -14.99
N ALA A 232 18.82 -1.07 -14.77
CA ALA A 232 18.99 0.24 -15.41
C ALA A 232 18.84 0.20 -16.95
N GLY A 233 19.22 -0.91 -17.59
CA GLY A 233 19.10 -1.13 -19.04
C GLY A 233 17.85 -1.92 -19.49
N SER A 234 16.90 -2.20 -18.60
CA SER A 234 15.72 -3.02 -18.93
C SER A 234 14.78 -2.31 -19.90
N GLU A 235 14.30 -3.04 -20.91
CA GLU A 235 13.30 -2.54 -21.84
C GLU A 235 11.89 -2.50 -21.22
N TYR A 236 11.64 -3.31 -20.19
CA TYR A 236 10.35 -3.40 -19.51
C TYR A 236 10.02 -2.13 -18.72
N ARG A 237 8.73 -1.83 -18.62
CA ARG A 237 8.20 -0.63 -17.97
C ARG A 237 7.27 -1.04 -16.83
N HIS A 238 7.32 -0.29 -15.74
CA HIS A 238 6.36 -0.32 -14.65
C HIS A 238 5.60 1.01 -14.66
N TYR A 239 4.44 1.04 -14.01
CA TYR A 239 3.52 2.17 -14.12
C TYR A 239 3.03 2.61 -12.74
N ARG A 240 2.89 3.92 -12.57
CA ARG A 240 2.22 4.51 -11.40
C ARG A 240 1.13 5.45 -11.87
N LEU A 241 -0.05 5.33 -11.28
CA LEU A 241 -1.17 6.20 -11.58
C LEU A 241 -1.16 7.43 -10.67
N ALA A 242 -1.32 8.62 -11.25
CA ALA A 242 -1.38 9.90 -10.53
C ALA A 242 -2.42 10.86 -11.15
N LEU A 243 -2.77 11.93 -10.42
CA LEU A 243 -3.54 13.02 -11.01
C LEU A 243 -2.73 13.74 -12.09
N GLU A 244 -3.41 14.34 -13.07
CA GLU A 244 -2.77 15.10 -14.15
C GLU A 244 -1.88 16.23 -13.60
N GLY A 245 -2.41 17.00 -12.64
CA GLY A 245 -1.67 18.09 -12.01
C GLY A 245 -0.47 17.64 -11.17
N GLU A 246 -0.38 16.36 -10.82
CA GLU A 246 0.70 15.79 -10.01
C GLU A 246 1.70 14.97 -10.85
N GLN A 247 1.37 14.68 -12.12
CA GLN A 247 2.11 13.73 -12.94
C GLN A 247 3.60 14.04 -13.04
N GLU A 248 3.97 15.29 -13.32
CA GLU A 248 5.38 15.70 -13.42
C GLU A 248 6.11 15.59 -12.07
N GLN A 249 5.46 16.01 -10.98
CA GLN A 249 6.04 15.95 -9.64
C GLN A 249 6.29 14.50 -9.23
N VAL A 250 5.32 13.62 -9.46
CA VAL A 250 5.42 12.19 -9.15
C VAL A 250 6.47 11.53 -10.06
N GLN A 251 6.56 11.91 -11.34
CA GLN A 251 7.56 11.34 -12.26
C GLN A 251 8.99 11.69 -11.83
N ARG A 252 9.23 12.87 -11.25
CA ARG A 252 10.55 13.27 -10.72
C ARG A 252 11.01 12.41 -9.54
N GLN A 253 10.11 11.70 -8.86
CA GLN A 253 10.46 10.76 -7.79
C GLN A 253 11.05 9.46 -8.33
N HIS A 254 10.90 9.20 -9.64
CA HIS A 254 11.30 7.98 -10.31
C HIS A 254 12.44 8.24 -11.27
N PRO A 255 13.71 8.00 -10.85
CA PRO A 255 14.84 8.01 -11.76
C PRO A 255 14.62 7.07 -12.95
N PRO A 256 15.12 7.40 -14.15
CA PRO A 256 14.88 6.59 -15.36
C PRO A 256 15.25 5.12 -15.22
N GLU A 257 16.24 4.81 -14.39
CA GLU A 257 16.75 3.45 -14.11
C GLU A 257 15.72 2.58 -13.37
N GLU A 258 14.77 3.19 -12.65
CA GLU A 258 13.68 2.46 -12.03
C GLU A 258 12.68 1.94 -13.05
N ARG A 259 12.64 2.51 -14.26
CA ARG A 259 11.68 2.16 -15.31
C ARG A 259 10.22 2.30 -14.86
N VAL A 260 9.94 3.16 -13.88
CA VAL A 260 8.57 3.50 -13.44
C VAL A 260 8.11 4.76 -14.16
N PHE A 261 7.04 4.62 -14.94
CA PHE A 261 6.45 5.68 -15.74
C PHE A 261 5.10 6.10 -15.16
N VAL A 262 4.91 7.40 -14.95
CA VAL A 262 3.69 7.92 -14.36
C VAL A 262 2.66 8.19 -15.45
N LEU A 263 1.48 7.59 -15.30
CA LEU A 263 0.32 7.83 -16.14
C LEU A 263 -0.70 8.67 -15.37
N SER A 264 -1.17 9.75 -16.00
CA SER A 264 -2.33 10.48 -15.50
C SER A 264 -3.60 9.66 -15.72
N TYR A 265 -4.45 9.57 -14.69
CA TYR A 265 -5.80 9.02 -14.81
C TYR A 265 -6.90 10.09 -14.96
N GLY A 266 -6.55 11.38 -14.93
CA GLY A 266 -7.49 12.50 -15.04
C GLY A 266 -7.20 13.65 -14.06
N GLU A 267 -8.08 14.64 -14.06
CA GLU A 267 -7.95 15.86 -13.24
C GLU A 267 -8.39 15.65 -11.80
N LYS A 268 -9.28 14.68 -11.54
CA LYS A 268 -9.92 14.46 -10.24
C LYS A 268 -9.79 13.00 -9.80
N HIS A 269 -9.78 12.76 -8.48
CA HIS A 269 -9.75 11.39 -7.94
C HIS A 269 -10.92 10.51 -8.42
N ALA A 270 -12.06 11.11 -8.73
CA ALA A 270 -13.21 10.39 -9.28
C ALA A 270 -12.95 9.78 -10.68
N ASP A 271 -11.96 10.29 -11.41
CA ASP A 271 -11.62 9.83 -12.76
C ASP A 271 -10.83 8.51 -12.74
N LEU A 272 -10.30 8.10 -11.58
CA LEU A 272 -9.53 6.86 -11.43
C LEU A 272 -10.37 5.62 -11.78
N GLY A 273 -11.64 5.58 -11.35
CA GLY A 273 -12.55 4.46 -11.66
C GLY A 273 -12.75 4.29 -13.17
N PRO A 274 -13.29 5.33 -13.86
CA PRO A 274 -13.43 5.32 -15.31
C PRO A 274 -12.14 5.04 -16.08
N PHE A 275 -11.00 5.54 -15.62
CA PHE A 275 -9.70 5.24 -16.23
C PHE A 275 -9.37 3.74 -16.16
N LEU A 276 -9.52 3.12 -14.98
CA LEU A 276 -9.26 1.69 -14.79
C LEU A 276 -10.22 0.81 -15.60
N GLU A 277 -11.51 1.17 -15.65
CA GLU A 277 -12.51 0.51 -16.52
C GLU A 277 -12.13 0.65 -18.00
N GLY A 278 -11.61 1.82 -18.36
CA GLY A 278 -11.10 2.07 -19.69
C GLY A 278 -9.99 1.12 -20.09
N LEU A 279 -9.11 0.69 -19.17
CA LEU A 279 -7.93 -0.15 -19.47
C LEU A 279 -8.28 -1.58 -19.95
N VAL A 280 -9.47 -2.08 -19.60
CA VAL A 280 -9.93 -3.44 -19.97
C VAL A 280 -10.82 -3.46 -21.21
N THR A 281 -11.18 -2.28 -21.73
CA THR A 281 -11.92 -2.11 -22.99
C THR A 281 -10.95 -2.03 -24.16
#